data_AF-A0A7V8YID2-F1
#
_entry.id   AF-A0A7V8YID2-F1
#
_cell.length_a   1.000
_cell.length_b   1.000
_cell.length_c   1.000
_cell.angle_alpha   90.00
_cell.angle_beta   90.00
_cell.angle_gamma   90.00
#
_symmetry.space_group_name_H-M   'P 1'
#
loop_
_entity.id
_entity.type
_entity.pdbx_description
1 polymer ?
#
loop_
_entity_poly.entity_id
_entity_poly.type
_entity_poly.pdbx_seq_one_letter_code
_entity_poly.pdbx_strand_id
1 'polypeptide(L)' 'MEEIPPGCTHGLLLRDSRVVAQGLLPEVMTEQNLIATFGLPLVVRRDGGRYPARRR' A
#
# COMPACT_ATOMS: atom_id res chain seq x y z
N MET A 1 -9.76 -3.30 1.32
CA MET A 1 -8.65 -3.48 0.38
C MET A 1 -8.78 -4.89 -0.12
N GLU A 2 -8.95 -5.07 -1.43
CA GLU A 2 -8.87 -6.41 -2.03
C GLU A 2 -7.47 -6.99 -1.82
N GLU A 3 -7.34 -8.31 -1.92
CA GLU A 3 -6.08 -9.01 -1.70
C GLU A 3 -5.06 -8.65 -2.79
N ILE A 4 -3.82 -8.32 -2.40
CA ILE A 4 -2.71 -8.17 -3.35
C ILE A 4 -2.33 -9.59 -3.84
N PRO A 5 -2.45 -9.88 -5.14
CA PRO A 5 -2.13 -11.20 -5.65
C PRO A 5 -0.67 -11.59 -5.38
N PRO A 6 -0.38 -12.88 -5.12
CA PRO A 6 0.99 -13.35 -5.06
C PRO A 6 1.69 -13.09 -6.39
N GLY A 7 2.92 -12.58 -6.33
CA GLY A 7 3.72 -12.24 -7.52
C GLY A 7 3.64 -10.79 -7.97
N CYS A 8 2.80 -9.94 -7.36
CA CYS A 8 2.91 -8.49 -7.56
C CYS A 8 4.28 -7.99 -7.09
N THR A 9 5.06 -7.44 -8.03
CA THR A 9 6.40 -6.92 -7.76
C THR A 9 6.43 -5.40 -7.64
N HIS A 10 5.45 -4.71 -8.24
CA HIS A 10 5.36 -3.25 -8.28
C HIS A 10 4.00 -2.77 -7.77
N GLY A 11 3.98 -1.56 -7.23
CA GLY A 11 2.77 -0.89 -6.78
C GLY A 11 2.65 0.49 -7.39
N LEU A 12 1.41 0.97 -7.47
CA LEU A 12 1.05 2.34 -7.81
C LEU A 12 -0.05 2.78 -6.86
N LEU A 13 0.23 3.81 -6.06
CA LEU A 13 -0.76 4.46 -5.20
C LEU A 13 -1.21 5.76 -5.83
N LEU A 14 -2.52 5.94 -5.95
CA LEU A 14 -3.15 7.10 -6.56
C LEU A 14 -4.12 7.77 -5.59
N ARG A 15 -4.11 9.09 -5.59
CA ARG A 15 -5.08 9.92 -4.89
C ARG A 15 -5.39 11.14 -5.73
N ASP A 16 -6.67 11.50 -5.87
CA ASP A 16 -7.10 12.69 -6.61
C ASP A 16 -6.47 12.77 -8.02
N SER A 17 -6.42 11.63 -8.71
CA SER A 17 -5.78 11.45 -10.02
C SER A 17 -4.28 11.78 -10.08
N ARG A 18 -3.58 11.74 -8.93
CA ARG A 18 -2.14 11.97 -8.83
C ARG A 18 -1.44 10.76 -8.22
N VAL A 19 -0.21 10.53 -8.67
CA VAL A 19 0.68 9.53 -8.09
C VAL A 19 1.11 9.98 -6.70
N VAL A 20 0.86 9.13 -5.71
CA VAL A 20 1.35 9.30 -4.33
C VAL A 20 2.70 8.57 -4.18
N ALA A 21 2.77 7.32 -4.65
CA ALA A 21 3.99 6.54 -4.70
C ALA A 21 3.91 5.49 -5.82
N GLN A 22 5.05 5.17 -6.43
CA GLN A 22 5.17 4.13 -7.45
C GLN A 22 6.56 3.49 -7.38
N GLY A 23 6.66 2.20 -7.72
CA GLY A 23 7.94 1.48 -7.67
C GLY A 23 7.77 0.04 -7.19
N LEU A 24 8.83 -0.51 -6.59
CA LEU A 24 8.80 -1.86 -6.03
C LEU A 24 7.79 -1.93 -4.89
N LEU A 25 7.04 -3.02 -4.83
CA LEU A 25 5.93 -3.18 -3.90
C LEU A 25 6.32 -2.94 -2.42
N PRO A 26 7.49 -3.39 -1.92
CA PRO A 26 7.93 -3.09 -0.55
C PRO A 26 8.17 -1.60 -0.27
N GLU A 27 8.58 -0.82 -1.28
CA GLU A 27 8.83 0.61 -1.18
C GLU A 27 7.54 1.42 -1.27
N VAL A 28 6.56 0.90 -2.02
CA VAL A 28 5.25 1.52 -2.19
C VAL A 28 4.33 1.23 -1.00
N MET A 29 4.30 -0.01 -0.51
CA MET A 29 3.39 -0.48 0.55
C MET A 29 3.89 -0.16 1.96
N THR A 30 4.16 1.12 2.23
CA THR A 30 4.54 1.63 3.55
C THR A 30 3.35 2.28 4.24
N GLU A 31 3.38 2.33 5.58
CA GLU A 31 2.36 3.02 6.38
C GLU A 31 2.22 4.50 5.96
N GLN A 32 3.34 5.20 5.78
CA GLN A 32 3.36 6.60 5.35
C GLN A 32 2.65 6.80 4.00
N ASN A 33 2.95 5.97 3.00
CA ASN A 33 2.35 6.08 1.68
C ASN A 33 0.85 5.75 1.71
N LEU A 34 0.45 4.74 2.49
CA LEU A 34 -0.95 4.36 2.63
C LEU A 34 -1.77 5.42 3.38
N ILE A 35 -1.23 6.02 4.44
CA ILE A 35 -1.85 7.15 5.13
C ILE A 35 -2.02 8.33 4.18
N ALA A 36 -0.98 8.69 3.41
CA ALA A 36 -1.04 9.78 2.44
C ALA A 36 -2.09 9.51 1.33
N THR A 37 -2.23 8.25 0.89
CA THR A 37 -3.15 7.84 -0.18
C THR A 37 -4.60 7.80 0.29
N PHE A 38 -4.87 7.23 1.47
CA PHE A 38 -6.24 6.99 1.94
C PHE A 38 -6.74 8.03 2.96
N GLY A 39 -5.86 8.85 3.53
CA GLY A 39 -6.22 9.85 4.56
C GLY A 39 -6.70 9.24 5.87
N LEU A 40 -6.32 8.00 6.16
CA LEU A 40 -6.72 7.24 7.34
C LEU A 40 -5.48 6.76 8.10
N PRO A 41 -5.52 6.65 9.45
CA PRO A 41 -4.45 6.02 10.22
C PRO A 41 -4.47 4.51 9.97
N LEU A 42 -3.59 4.04 9.08
CA LEU A 42 -3.51 2.65 8.64
C LEU A 42 -2.21 2.03 9.11
N VAL A 43 -2.30 0.84 9.71
CA VAL A 43 -1.11 0.02 9.96
C VAL A 43 -1.05 -1.05 8.89
N VAL A 44 0.11 -1.21 8.26
CA VAL A 44 0.38 -2.29 7.31
C VAL A 44 1.44 -3.22 7.87
N ARG A 45 1.19 -4.52 7.80
CA ARG A 45 2.18 -5.55 8.11
C ARG A 45 2.50 -6.31 6.84
N ARG A 46 3.74 -6.79 6.72
CA ARG A 46 4.15 -7.71 5.67
C ARG A 46 4.22 -9.10 6.26
N ASP A 47 3.38 -10.00 5.79
CA ASP A 47 3.34 -11.40 6.26
C ASP A 47 3.21 -12.33 5.05
N GLY A 48 4.22 -13.20 4.84
CA GLY A 48 4.18 -14.22 3.78
C GLY A 48 3.92 -13.69 2.35
N GLY A 49 4.31 -12.44 2.04
CA GLY A 49 4.03 -11.80 0.75
C GLY A 49 2.66 -11.11 0.66
N ARG A 50 1.87 -11.13 1.73
CA ARG A 50 0.62 -10.39 1.87
C ARG A 50 0.87 -9.06 2.57
N TYR A 51 0.06 -8.06 2.23
CA TYR A 51 0.05 -6.73 2.86
C TYR A 51 -1.32 -6.47 3.50
N PRO A 52 -1.65 -7.12 4.63
CA PRO A 52 -2.83 -6.76 5.38
C PRO A 52 -2.73 -5.30 5.86
N ALA A 53 -3.58 -4.43 5.31
CA ALA A 53 -3.87 -3.12 5.87
C ALA A 53 -5.07 -3.23 6.82
N ARG A 54 -4.94 -2.62 8.00
CA ARG A 54 -6.03 -2.51 8.99
C ARG A 54 -6.11 -1.06 9.45
N ARG A 55 -7.32 -0.58 9.72
CA ARG A 55 -7.51 0.68 10.44
C ARG A 55 -7.00 0.49 11.87
N ARG A 56 -6.34 1.51 12.40
CA ARG A 56 -6.06 1.58 13.84
C ARG A 56 -7.34 1.89 14.61
#